data_AF-A0A163XAP7-F1
#
_entry.id   AF-A0A163XAP7-F1
#
_cell.length_a   1.000
_cell.length_b   1.000
_cell.length_c   1.000
_cell.angle_alpha   90.00
_cell.angle_beta   90.00
_cell.angle_gamma   90.00
#
_symmetry.space_group_name_H-M   'P 1'
#
loop_
_entity.id
_entity.type
_entity.pdbx_description
1 polymer ?
#
loop_
_entity_poly.entity_id
_entity_poly.type
_entity_poly.pdbx_seq_one_letter_code
_entity_poly.pdbx_strand_id
1 'polypeptide(L)'
;MGNRVRDIRKARNMAGTVVAELLNITPQYYYEIERGKKRLSADMAGKLAAHFQVTTDYLLGLSDEPSPNVSAMEEKRDASPLTPKEEKDIARDLERMLSDLESDEALAFHGETLDEESKELLRISLENSMRLAKQLAKQKFTPNKYRK
;
A
#
# COMPACT_ATOMS: atom_id res chain seq x y z
N MET A 1 18.62 8.87 28.39
CA MET A 1 18.19 8.29 27.09
C MET A 1 16.89 8.95 26.69
N GLY A 2 16.84 9.52 25.48
CA GLY A 2 15.67 10.23 24.96
C GLY A 2 14.50 9.28 24.74
N ASN A 3 13.28 9.76 24.94
CA ASN A 3 12.09 8.99 24.66
C ASN A 3 11.75 9.14 23.16
N ARG A 4 11.87 8.04 22.40
CA ARG A 4 11.63 8.03 20.94
C ARG A 4 10.27 8.59 20.57
N VAL A 5 9.24 8.37 21.39
CA VAL A 5 7.90 8.93 21.19
C VAL A 5 7.93 10.46 21.20
N ARG A 6 8.67 11.06 22.13
CA ARG A 6 8.82 12.52 22.23
C ARG A 6 9.58 13.08 21.03
N ASP A 7 10.64 12.38 20.62
CA ASP A 7 11.52 12.84 19.54
C ASP A 7 10.77 12.85 18.20
N ILE A 8 10.01 11.79 17.89
CA ILE A 8 9.17 11.70 16.70
C ILE A 8 8.08 12.76 16.71
N ARG A 9 7.39 12.95 17.85
CA ARG A 9 6.34 13.97 17.97
C ARG A 9 6.89 15.37 17.68
N LYS A 10 8.06 15.70 18.24
CA LYS A 10 8.73 16.98 17.98
C LYS A 10 9.16 17.12 16.52
N ALA A 11 9.72 16.06 15.92
CA ALA A 11 10.10 16.05 14.51
C ALA A 11 8.90 16.32 13.58
N ARG A 12 7.70 15.88 13.96
CA ARG A 12 6.44 16.15 13.23
C ARG A 12 5.71 17.42 13.68
N ASN A 13 6.30 18.27 14.52
CA ASN A 13 5.70 19.51 15.04
C ASN A 13 4.32 19.31 15.68
N MET A 14 4.08 18.16 16.33
CA MET A 14 2.79 17.85 16.94
C MET A 14 2.75 18.23 18.43
N ALA A 15 1.63 18.78 18.88
CA ALA A 15 1.34 18.97 20.29
C ALA A 15 1.04 17.62 20.97
N GLY A 16 1.48 17.45 22.23
CA GLY A 16 1.22 16.22 22.99
C GLY A 16 -0.27 15.98 23.26
N THR A 17 -1.09 17.04 23.24
CA THR A 17 -2.55 16.96 23.35
C THR A 17 -3.17 16.24 22.16
N VAL A 18 -2.72 16.54 20.94
CA VAL A 18 -3.20 15.90 19.70
C VAL A 18 -2.89 14.41 19.70
N VAL A 19 -1.70 14.02 20.16
CA VAL A 19 -1.32 12.60 20.25
C VAL A 19 -2.09 11.88 21.38
N ALA A 20 -2.40 12.58 22.47
CA ALA A 20 -3.23 12.03 23.54
C ALA A 20 -4.67 11.78 23.08
N GLU A 21 -5.25 12.71 22.30
CA GLU A 21 -6.56 12.55 21.67
C GLU A 21 -6.58 11.35 20.71
N LEU A 22 -5.57 11.21 19.85
CA LEU A 22 -5.40 10.06 18.96
C LEU A 22 -5.42 8.72 19.71
N LEU A 23 -4.81 8.69 20.90
CA LEU A 23 -4.72 7.51 21.74
C LEU A 23 -5.91 7.34 22.69
N ASN A 24 -6.88 8.26 22.67
CA ASN A 24 -8.02 8.31 23.59
C ASN A 24 -7.60 8.26 25.07
N ILE A 25 -6.58 9.04 25.43
CA ILE A 25 -6.05 9.18 26.80
C ILE A 25 -5.95 10.66 27.20
N THR A 26 -5.72 10.91 28.49
CA THR A 26 -5.50 12.27 28.96
C THR A 26 -4.10 12.78 28.53
N PRO A 27 -3.95 14.08 28.22
CA PRO A 27 -2.65 14.68 27.91
C PRO A 27 -1.62 14.46 29.02
N GLN A 28 -2.06 14.50 30.28
CA GLN A 28 -1.20 14.23 31.44
C GLN A 28 -0.61 12.82 31.40
N TYR A 29 -1.42 11.81 31.08
CA TYR A 29 -0.97 10.43 30.93
C TYR A 29 0.04 10.30 29.79
N TYR A 30 -0.20 10.96 28.65
CA TYR A 30 0.75 10.99 27.53
C TYR A 30 2.11 11.59 27.94
N TYR A 31 2.14 12.72 28.63
CA TYR A 31 3.40 13.31 29.10
C TYR A 31 4.10 12.46 30.17
N GLU A 32 3.38 11.66 30.95
CA GLU A 32 3.99 10.67 31.85
C GLU A 32 4.67 9.53 31.08
N ILE A 33 4.09 9.08 29.96
CA ILE A 33 4.73 8.13 29.04
C ILE A 33 6.03 8.75 28.49
N GLU A 34 5.97 9.98 27.98
CA GLU A 34 7.18 10.64 27.44
C GLU A 34 8.29 10.82 28.48
N ARG A 35 7.93 11.02 29.75
CA ARG A 35 8.86 11.13 30.88
C ARG A 35 9.35 9.77 31.38
N GLY A 36 8.84 8.67 30.84
CA GLY A 36 9.19 7.30 31.25
C GLY A 36 8.56 6.85 32.56
N LYS A 37 7.63 7.62 33.12
CA LYS A 37 6.90 7.29 34.36
C LYS A 37 5.82 6.23 34.12
N LYS A 38 5.29 6.15 32.90
CA LYS A 38 4.32 5.14 32.46
C LYS A 38 4.87 4.37 31.27
N ARG A 39 4.52 3.09 31.18
CA ARG A 39 4.84 2.23 30.05
C ARG A 39 3.78 2.39 28.97
N LEU A 40 4.21 2.28 27.72
CA LEU A 40 3.32 2.24 26.56
C LEU A 40 2.70 0.85 26.49
N SER A 41 1.37 0.75 26.42
CA SER A 41 0.71 -0.54 26.18
C SER A 41 0.95 -0.99 24.73
N ALA A 42 0.82 -2.29 24.46
CA ALA A 42 0.98 -2.83 23.11
C ALA A 42 0.01 -2.18 22.10
N ASP A 43 -1.24 -1.97 22.50
CA ASP A 43 -2.26 -1.29 21.68
C ASP A 43 -1.87 0.15 21.35
N MET A 44 -1.42 0.92 22.35
CA MET A 44 -0.99 2.30 22.15
C MET A 44 0.29 2.38 21.30
N ALA A 45 1.19 1.42 21.47
CA ALA A 45 2.40 1.31 20.66
C ALA A 45 2.07 1.04 19.20
N GLY A 46 1.14 0.12 18.91
CA GLY A 46 0.65 -0.14 17.56
C GLY A 46 -0.01 1.08 16.92
N LYS A 47 -0.85 1.80 17.67
CA LYS A 47 -1.49 3.05 17.19
C LYS A 47 -0.47 4.14 16.87
N LEU A 48 0.53 4.35 17.75
CA LEU A 48 1.60 5.31 17.51
C LEU A 48 2.49 4.89 16.33
N ALA A 49 2.83 3.60 16.23
CA ALA A 49 3.61 3.05 15.13
C ALA A 49 2.92 3.29 13.79
N ALA A 50 1.63 2.98 13.69
CA ALA A 50 0.83 3.21 12.50
C ALA A 50 0.74 4.71 12.16
N HIS A 51 0.47 5.57 13.14
CA HIS A 51 0.35 7.01 12.90
C HIS A 51 1.67 7.66 12.48
N PHE A 52 2.76 7.26 13.11
CA PHE A 52 4.09 7.78 12.83
C PHE A 52 4.83 7.03 11.72
N GLN A 53 4.22 6.01 11.10
CA GLN A 53 4.83 5.15 10.08
C GLN A 53 6.21 4.64 10.50
N VAL A 54 6.29 4.17 11.75
CA VAL A 54 7.50 3.60 12.34
C VAL A 54 7.23 2.21 12.87
N THR A 55 8.27 1.42 13.12
CA THR A 55 8.11 0.15 13.82
C THR A 55 7.83 0.37 15.30
N THR A 56 7.08 -0.56 15.88
CA THR A 56 6.95 -0.66 17.34
C THR A 56 8.33 -0.85 17.99
N ASP A 57 9.21 -1.61 17.35
CA ASP A 57 10.56 -1.88 17.83
C ASP A 57 11.39 -0.59 17.96
N TYR A 58 11.27 0.32 17.00
CA TYR A 58 11.89 1.64 17.09
C TYR A 58 11.29 2.49 18.22
N LEU A 59 9.96 2.51 18.35
CA LEU A 59 9.29 3.25 19.42
C LEU A 59 9.71 2.77 20.82
N LEU A 60 9.93 1.46 20.97
CA LEU A 60 10.34 0.82 22.21
C LEU A 60 11.85 0.83 22.43
N GLY A 61 12.65 1.29 21.46
CA GLY A 61 14.11 1.34 21.53
C GLY A 61 14.78 -0.04 21.40
N LEU A 62 14.08 -1.00 20.79
CA LEU A 62 14.59 -2.33 20.45
C LEU A 62 15.34 -2.33 19.11
N SER A 63 15.10 -1.33 18.27
CA SER A 63 15.78 -1.09 17.00
C SER A 63 16.10 0.40 16.85
N ASP A 64 17.20 0.71 16.15
CA ASP A 64 17.51 2.08 15.70
C ASP A 64 16.93 2.38 14.32
N GLU A 65 16.39 1.38 13.62
CA GLU A 65 15.73 1.56 12.31
C GLU A 65 14.28 2.02 12.50
N PRO A 66 13.95 3.28 12.15
CA PRO A 66 12.64 3.84 12.43
C PRO A 66 11.53 3.24 11.59
N SER A 67 11.80 2.98 10.32
CA SER A 67 10.81 2.45 9.40
C SER A 67 10.88 0.92 9.43
N PRO A 68 9.75 0.20 9.34
CA PRO A 68 9.82 -1.18 8.88
C PRO A 68 10.58 -1.16 7.56
N ASN A 69 11.41 -2.15 7.26
CA ASN A 69 12.04 -2.27 5.95
C ASN A 69 10.92 -2.41 4.89
N VAL A 70 10.36 -1.28 4.45
CA VAL A 70 9.27 -1.12 3.48
C VAL A 70 9.82 -0.80 2.11
N SER A 71 11.09 -1.16 1.85
CA SER A 71 11.62 -1.37 0.49
C SER A 71 10.69 -2.25 -0.37
N ALA A 72 9.73 -2.96 0.26
CA ALA A 72 8.72 -3.78 -0.41
C ALA A 72 7.29 -3.21 -0.44
N MET A 73 6.90 -2.18 0.35
CA MET A 73 5.46 -1.96 0.60
C MET A 73 4.89 -0.54 0.50
N GLU A 74 5.67 0.54 0.45
CA GLU A 74 5.09 1.90 0.45
C GLU A 74 5.54 2.86 -0.68
N GLU A 75 6.09 2.35 -1.79
CA GLU A 75 6.34 3.18 -3.00
C GLU A 75 5.22 3.13 -4.08
N LYS A 76 4.06 2.51 -3.85
CA LYS A 76 3.03 2.34 -4.91
C LYS A 76 1.65 2.92 -4.59
N ARG A 77 1.58 4.20 -4.21
CA ARG A 77 0.32 4.97 -4.31
C ARG A 77 0.39 6.21 -5.20
N ASP A 78 1.50 6.44 -5.89
CA ASP A 78 1.53 7.32 -7.07
C ASP A 78 1.52 6.47 -8.35
N ALA A 79 0.45 5.69 -8.52
CA ALA A 79 0.04 5.30 -9.84
C ALA A 79 -0.55 6.55 -10.50
N SER A 80 0.27 7.33 -11.23
CA SER A 80 -0.30 8.33 -12.13
C SER A 80 -1.39 7.64 -12.96
N PRO A 81 -2.61 8.19 -13.04
CA PRO A 81 -3.70 7.57 -13.77
C PRO A 81 -3.23 7.25 -15.20
N LEU A 82 -3.61 6.08 -15.71
CA LEU A 82 -3.32 5.70 -17.08
C LEU A 82 -3.81 6.83 -17.99
N THR A 83 -3.01 7.19 -18.98
CA THR A 83 -3.48 8.19 -19.95
C THR A 83 -4.64 7.57 -20.75
N PRO A 84 -5.62 8.37 -21.23
CA PRO A 84 -6.73 7.84 -22.03
C PRO A 84 -6.29 7.05 -23.27
N LYS A 85 -5.09 7.32 -23.77
CA LYS A 85 -4.47 6.57 -24.88
C LYS A 85 -3.98 5.19 -24.43
N GLU A 86 -3.31 5.10 -23.28
CA GLU A 86 -2.85 3.83 -22.71
C GLU A 86 -4.03 2.93 -22.35
N GLU A 87 -5.12 3.49 -21.81
CA GLU A 87 -6.35 2.74 -21.53
C GLU A 87 -6.99 2.19 -22.82
N LYS A 88 -7.04 3.00 -23.88
CA LYS A 88 -7.57 2.58 -25.19
C LYS A 88 -6.72 1.51 -25.87
N ASP A 89 -5.41 1.57 -25.74
CA ASP A 89 -4.51 0.56 -26.31
C ASP A 89 -4.58 -0.77 -25.52
N ILE A 90 -4.75 -0.70 -24.19
CA ILE A 90 -5.03 -1.88 -23.34
C ILE A 90 -6.36 -2.51 -23.74
N ALA A 91 -7.42 -1.73 -23.89
CA ALA A 91 -8.72 -2.23 -24.31
C ALA A 91 -8.64 -2.94 -25.67
N ARG A 92 -7.91 -2.36 -26.64
CA ARG A 92 -7.72 -2.96 -27.97
C ARG A 92 -6.90 -4.25 -27.93
N ASP A 93 -5.83 -4.29 -27.13
CA ASP A 93 -5.01 -5.50 -26.97
C ASP A 93 -5.82 -6.61 -26.28
N LEU A 94 -6.66 -6.28 -25.30
CA LEU A 94 -7.54 -7.22 -24.61
C LEU A 94 -8.65 -7.74 -25.53
N GLU A 95 -9.30 -6.87 -26.29
CA GLU A 95 -10.28 -7.26 -27.31
C GLU A 95 -9.66 -8.17 -28.36
N ARG A 96 -8.43 -7.89 -28.82
CA ARG A 96 -7.71 -8.77 -29.74
C ARG A 96 -7.42 -10.13 -29.09
N MET A 97 -6.90 -10.16 -27.87
CA MET A 97 -6.60 -11.42 -27.17
C MET A 97 -7.86 -12.24 -26.90
N LEU A 98 -8.97 -11.62 -26.52
CA LEU A 98 -10.27 -12.29 -26.36
C LEU A 98 -10.82 -12.78 -27.69
N SER A 99 -10.74 -11.97 -28.75
CA SER A 99 -11.16 -12.37 -30.10
C SER A 99 -10.32 -13.53 -30.64
N ASP A 100 -9.01 -13.55 -30.36
CA ASP A 100 -8.11 -14.66 -30.72
C ASP A 100 -8.41 -15.93 -29.90
N LEU A 101 -8.92 -15.78 -28.68
CA LEU A 101 -9.40 -16.88 -27.83
C LEU A 101 -10.79 -17.39 -28.27
N GLU A 102 -11.64 -16.50 -28.81
CA GLU A 102 -12.99 -16.79 -29.29
C GLU A 102 -13.03 -17.53 -30.62
N SER A 103 -11.93 -17.59 -31.39
CA SER A 103 -11.93 -18.32 -32.66
C SER A 103 -11.88 -19.85 -32.46
N ASP A 104 -13.08 -20.42 -32.56
CA ASP A 104 -13.51 -21.78 -32.97
C ASP A 104 -13.02 -23.06 -32.28
N GLU A 105 -12.01 -23.05 -31.40
CA GLU A 105 -11.61 -24.31 -30.71
C GLU A 105 -10.90 -24.11 -29.34
N ALA A 106 -10.50 -22.89 -28.99
CA ALA A 106 -9.52 -22.64 -27.94
C ALA A 106 -10.09 -22.37 -26.53
N LEU A 107 -11.38 -22.06 -26.40
CA LEU A 107 -12.05 -21.82 -25.11
C LEU A 107 -12.74 -23.08 -24.54
N ALA A 108 -12.48 -24.26 -25.12
CA ALA A 108 -12.93 -25.51 -24.54
C ALA A 108 -12.03 -25.91 -23.35
N PHE A 109 -12.50 -25.73 -22.12
CA PHE A 109 -11.79 -26.24 -20.94
C PHE A 109 -12.25 -27.68 -20.69
N HIS A 110 -11.32 -28.64 -20.79
CA HIS A 110 -11.64 -30.08 -20.74
C HIS A 110 -12.59 -30.58 -21.84
N GLY A 111 -12.65 -29.90 -22.98
CA GLY A 111 -13.54 -30.28 -24.09
C GLY A 111 -14.98 -29.78 -23.94
N GLU A 112 -15.28 -29.04 -22.88
CA GLU A 112 -16.56 -28.34 -22.69
C GLU A 112 -16.38 -26.87 -23.06
N THR A 113 -17.32 -26.35 -23.86
CA THR A 113 -17.35 -24.92 -24.18
C THR A 113 -17.63 -24.14 -22.90
N LEU A 114 -16.78 -23.17 -22.58
CA LEU A 114 -17.02 -22.24 -21.47
C LEU A 114 -18.43 -21.61 -21.62
N ASP A 115 -19.19 -21.61 -20.54
CA ASP A 115 -20.47 -20.92 -20.45
C ASP A 115 -20.26 -19.39 -20.34
N GLU A 116 -21.29 -18.62 -20.65
CA GLU A 116 -21.19 -17.15 -20.70
C GLU A 116 -20.76 -16.51 -19.37
N GLU A 117 -21.13 -17.08 -18.22
CA GLU A 117 -20.71 -16.55 -16.92
C GLU A 117 -19.21 -16.77 -16.71
N SER A 118 -18.70 -17.96 -17.03
CA SER A 118 -17.27 -18.26 -16.98
C SER A 118 -16.45 -17.42 -17.96
N LYS A 119 -16.98 -17.13 -19.16
CA LYS A 119 -16.34 -16.21 -20.12
C LYS A 119 -16.22 -14.79 -19.56
N GLU A 120 -17.27 -14.29 -18.91
CA GLU A 120 -17.26 -12.96 -18.31
C GLU A 120 -16.29 -12.89 -17.12
N LEU A 121 -16.23 -13.92 -16.29
CA LEU A 121 -15.25 -14.02 -15.21
C LEU A 121 -13.81 -14.06 -15.75
N LEU A 122 -13.59 -14.80 -16.84
CA LEU A 122 -12.29 -14.85 -17.51
C LEU A 122 -11.91 -13.47 -18.08
N ARG A 123 -12.86 -12.77 -18.69
CA ARG A 123 -12.69 -11.38 -19.18
C ARG A 123 -12.29 -10.44 -18.05
N ILE A 124 -13.02 -10.43 -16.94
CA ILE A 124 -12.74 -9.58 -15.77
C ILE A 124 -11.36 -9.90 -15.18
N SER A 125 -11.03 -11.19 -15.07
CA SER A 125 -9.73 -11.65 -14.55
C SER A 125 -8.57 -11.20 -15.45
N LEU A 126 -8.73 -11.33 -16.77
CA LEU A 126 -7.74 -10.92 -17.77
C LEU A 126 -7.56 -9.39 -17.79
N GLU A 127 -8.66 -8.63 -17.68
CA GLU A 127 -8.61 -7.17 -17.61
C GLU A 127 -7.82 -6.68 -16.40
N ASN A 128 -8.14 -7.21 -15.22
CA ASN A 128 -7.41 -6.90 -13.99
C ASN A 128 -5.92 -7.26 -14.12
N SER A 129 -5.62 -8.43 -14.67
CA SER A 129 -4.25 -8.90 -14.87
C SER A 129 -3.46 -8.00 -15.83
N MET A 130 -4.07 -7.57 -16.94
CA MET A 130 -3.43 -6.71 -17.92
C MET A 130 -3.15 -5.31 -17.36
N ARG A 131 -4.09 -4.76 -16.59
CA ARG A 131 -3.93 -3.50 -15.88
C ARG A 131 -2.74 -3.54 -14.92
N LEU A 132 -2.63 -4.63 -14.14
CA LEU A 132 -1.51 -4.85 -13.22
C LEU A 132 -0.18 -4.99 -13.97
N ALA A 133 -0.13 -5.78 -15.05
CA ALA A 133 1.08 -5.98 -15.84
C ALA A 133 1.63 -4.67 -16.42
N LYS A 134 0.76 -3.79 -16.92
CA LYS A 134 1.14 -2.48 -17.47
C LYS A 134 1.65 -1.53 -16.38
N GLN A 135 1.01 -1.51 -15.21
CA GLN A 135 1.50 -0.73 -14.07
C GLN A 135 2.90 -1.18 -13.64
N LEU A 136 3.14 -2.50 -13.58
CA LEU A 136 4.45 -3.07 -13.25
C LEU A 136 5.51 -2.74 -14.32
N ALA A 137 5.16 -2.82 -15.61
CA ALA A 137 6.07 -2.47 -16.69
C ALA A 137 6.46 -0.98 -16.64
N LYS A 138 5.51 -0.07 -16.38
CA LYS A 138 5.79 1.37 -16.22
C LYS A 138 6.75 1.63 -15.07
N GLN A 139 6.60 0.95 -13.94
CA GLN A 139 7.52 1.08 -12.81
C GLN A 139 8.93 0.56 -13.13
N LYS A 140 9.03 -0.56 -13.84
CA LYS A 140 10.31 -1.22 -14.14
C LYS A 140 11.11 -0.52 -15.24
N PHE A 141 10.44 0.06 -16.23
CA PHE A 141 11.08 0.60 -17.43
C PHE A 141 11.03 2.13 -17.59
N THR A 142 10.32 2.86 -16.72
CA THR A 142 10.37 4.34 -16.74
C THR A 142 11.64 4.83 -16.03
N PRO A 143 12.55 5.53 -16.73
CA PRO A 143 13.76 6.09 -16.12
C PRO A 143 13.41 7.10 -15.02
N ASN A 144 14.19 7.14 -13.93
CA ASN A 144 13.97 8.00 -12.76
C ASN A 144 13.77 9.49 -13.11
N LYS A 145 14.33 9.95 -14.24
CA LYS A 145 14.21 11.33 -14.73
C LYS A 145 12.76 11.72 -15.13
N TYR A 146 11.89 10.75 -15.40
CA TYR A 146 10.50 10.96 -15.83
C TYR A 146 9.46 10.54 -14.78
N ARG A 147 9.91 10.09 -13.60
CA ARG A 147 9.03 9.89 -12.44
C ARG A 147 8.78 11.28 -11.84
N LYS A 148 7.59 11.83 -12.07
CA LYS A 148 7.14 13.09 -11.46
C LYS A 148 6.43 12.81 -10.16
#